data_AF-A0A953JF54-F1
#
_entry.id   AF-A0A953JF54-F1
#
_cell.length_a   1.000
_cell.length_b   1.000
_cell.length_c   1.000
_cell.angle_alpha   90.00
_cell.angle_beta   90.00
_cell.angle_gamma   90.00
#
_symmetry.space_group_name_H-M   'P 1'
#
loop_
_entity.id
_entity.type
_entity.pdbx_description
1 polymer ?
#
loop_
_entity_poly.entity_id
_entity_poly.type
_entity_poly.pdbx_seq_one_letter_code
_entity_poly.pdbx_strand_id
1 'polypeptide(L)'
;MSIATTLHHGFSGQRALRLLCWPAAIWIAYELLWYEQFKLTGNEGSVYLFTILSDWLGTPGGEKPFRLFVGIIEILASLLVLIPRTQALGGLLTVGIMGGAIFFHTVSPLGVDPYGDGGVLFK
;
A
#
# COMPACT_ATOMS: atom_id res chain seq x y z
N MET A 1 27.34 25.09 -42.20
CA MET A 1 26.22 25.93 -41.72
C MET A 1 24.94 25.42 -42.35
N SER A 2 24.13 24.67 -41.59
CA SER A 2 22.69 24.57 -41.82
C SER A 2 22.05 24.21 -40.49
N ILE A 3 21.41 25.23 -39.92
CA ILE A 3 20.53 25.19 -38.76
C ILE A 3 19.18 24.66 -39.26
N ALA A 4 18.42 24.03 -38.35
CA ALA A 4 17.00 23.69 -38.43
C ALA A 4 16.66 22.24 -38.80
N THR A 5 16.43 21.43 -37.77
CA THR A 5 15.10 20.79 -37.60
C THR A 5 14.82 20.67 -36.10
N THR A 6 14.51 21.81 -35.52
CA THR A 6 13.83 21.92 -34.22
C THR A 6 12.39 21.44 -34.41
N LEU A 7 11.79 20.89 -33.34
CA LEU A 7 10.34 20.66 -33.15
C LEU A 7 9.75 19.31 -33.61
N HIS A 8 10.08 18.26 -32.86
CA HIS A 8 9.05 17.26 -32.48
C HIS A 8 8.94 17.22 -30.95
N HIS A 9 8.61 18.36 -30.34
CA HIS A 9 8.14 18.43 -28.94
C HIS A 9 6.63 18.23 -28.87
N GLY A 10 6.08 17.36 -29.72
CA GLY A 10 4.79 16.73 -29.45
C GLY A 10 4.92 15.92 -28.16
N PHE A 11 3.91 15.96 -27.31
CA PHE A 11 3.82 15.20 -26.07
C PHE A 11 4.17 13.73 -26.34
N SER A 12 5.41 13.31 -26.03
CA SER A 12 5.79 11.92 -26.27
C SER A 12 5.02 11.04 -25.29
N GLY A 13 4.59 9.85 -25.72
CA GLY A 13 3.87 8.92 -24.83
C GLY A 13 4.62 8.66 -23.51
N GLN A 14 5.95 8.73 -23.54
CA GLN A 14 6.80 8.65 -22.33
C GLN A 14 6.63 9.83 -21.36
N ARG A 15 6.40 11.06 -21.85
CA ARG A 15 6.09 12.23 -21.00
C ARG A 15 4.70 12.11 -20.39
N ALA A 16 3.72 11.65 -21.18
CA ALA A 16 2.36 11.36 -20.71
C ALA A 16 2.35 10.32 -19.59
N LEU A 17 3.03 9.19 -19.81
CA LEU A 17 3.13 8.11 -18.83
C LEU A 17 3.81 8.58 -17.55
N ARG A 18 4.90 9.35 -17.64
CA ARG A 18 5.54 9.93 -16.45
C ARG A 18 4.59 10.83 -15.67
N LEU A 19 3.80 11.67 -16.35
CA LEU A 19 2.83 12.56 -15.71
C LEU A 19 1.67 11.80 -15.04
N LEU A 20 1.29 10.62 -15.55
CA LEU A 20 0.28 9.77 -14.92
C LEU A 20 0.85 8.92 -13.77
N CYS A 21 2.09 8.45 -13.90
CA CYS A 21 2.73 7.60 -12.90
C CYS A 21 3.03 8.34 -11.59
N TRP A 22 3.35 9.64 -11.62
CA TRP A 22 3.70 10.40 -10.42
C TRP A 22 2.51 10.62 -9.47
N PRO A 23 1.34 11.10 -9.91
CA PRO A 23 0.15 11.19 -9.07
C PRO A 23 -0.24 9.83 -8.48
N ALA A 24 -0.18 8.76 -9.29
CA ALA A 24 -0.47 7.41 -8.80
C ALA A 24 0.53 6.95 -7.72
N ALA A 25 1.83 7.18 -7.94
CA ALA A 25 2.86 6.85 -6.95
C ALA A 25 2.71 7.63 -5.64
N ILE A 26 2.41 8.93 -5.74
CA ILE A 26 2.16 9.79 -4.57
C ILE A 26 0.92 9.31 -3.83
N TRP A 27 -0.15 8.98 -4.54
CA TRP A 27 -1.38 8.47 -3.94
C TRP A 27 -1.16 7.14 -3.21
N ILE A 28 -0.46 6.19 -3.84
CA ILE A 28 -0.09 4.91 -3.21
C ILE A 28 0.71 5.15 -1.93
N ALA A 29 1.75 5.99 -1.99
CA ALA A 29 2.58 6.28 -0.82
C ALA A 29 1.77 6.98 0.29
N TYR A 30 0.87 7.89 -0.07
CA TYR A 30 -0.01 8.55 0.90
C TYR A 30 -0.91 7.55 1.62
N GLU A 31 -1.63 6.70 0.89
CA GLU A 31 -2.53 5.71 1.48
C GLU A 31 -1.77 4.74 2.41
N LEU A 32 -0.67 4.16 1.92
CA LEU A 32 0.13 3.23 2.71
C LEU A 32 0.69 3.88 3.99
N LEU A 33 1.20 5.11 3.90
CA LEU A 33 1.77 5.82 5.05
C LEU A 33 0.71 6.37 6.01
N TRP A 34 -0.47 6.73 5.52
CA TRP A 34 -1.55 7.26 6.36
C TRP A 34 -1.98 6.24 7.43
N TYR A 35 -2.10 4.96 7.07
CA TYR A 35 -2.55 3.93 8.01
C TYR A 35 -1.49 3.49 9.03
N GLU A 36 -0.23 3.86 8.84
CA GLU A 36 0.84 3.53 9.79
C GLU A 36 0.63 4.19 11.14
N GLN A 37 -0.11 5.30 11.22
CA GLN A 37 -0.45 5.88 12.52
C GLN A 37 -1.28 4.94 13.40
N PHE A 38 -2.09 4.05 12.81
CA PHE A 38 -2.84 3.03 13.56
C PHE A 38 -1.99 1.78 13.79
N LYS A 39 -1.23 1.36 12.77
CA LYS A 39 -0.41 0.15 12.85
C LYS A 39 0.80 0.31 13.74
N LEU A 40 1.55 1.39 13.70
CA LEU A 40 2.80 1.52 14.46
C LEU A 40 2.55 1.88 15.93
N THR A 41 1.49 2.63 16.22
CA THR A 41 1.15 3.03 17.59
C THR A 41 0.40 1.95 18.37
N GLY A 42 -0.12 0.92 17.68
CA GLY A 42 -0.90 -0.14 18.30
C GLY A 42 -2.28 0.32 18.73
N ASN A 43 -2.94 1.12 17.88
CA ASN A 43 -4.34 1.46 18.04
C ASN A 43 -5.19 0.20 18.26
N GLU A 44 -6.19 0.27 19.14
CA GLU A 44 -6.98 -0.89 19.58
C GLU A 44 -7.67 -1.62 18.43
N GLY A 45 -8.21 -0.88 17.46
CA GLY A 45 -8.81 -1.46 16.25
C GLY A 45 -7.77 -2.23 15.42
N SER A 46 -6.58 -1.66 15.25
CA SER A 46 -5.49 -2.35 14.56
C SER A 46 -5.08 -3.65 15.29
N VAL A 47 -4.89 -3.60 16.61
CA VAL A 47 -4.54 -4.78 17.42
C VAL A 47 -5.63 -5.86 17.32
N TYR A 48 -6.89 -5.48 17.35
CA TYR A 48 -8.01 -6.39 17.20
C TYR A 48 -7.98 -7.15 15.86
N LEU A 49 -7.82 -6.44 14.73
CA LEU A 49 -7.75 -7.06 13.40
C LEU A 49 -6.60 -8.05 13.28
N PHE A 50 -5.41 -7.63 13.72
CA PHE A 50 -4.22 -8.46 13.63
C PHE A 50 -4.24 -9.64 14.60
N THR A 51 -4.98 -9.54 15.72
CA THR A 51 -5.21 -10.67 16.64
C THR A 51 -6.07 -11.74 15.97
N ILE A 52 -7.22 -11.36 15.39
CA ILE A 52 -8.08 -12.28 14.63
C ILE A 52 -7.26 -13.01 13.58
N LEU A 53 -6.43 -12.27 12.86
CA LEU A 53 -5.64 -12.80 11.76
C LEU A 53 -4.52 -13.72 12.25
N SER A 54 -3.76 -13.35 13.30
CA SER A 54 -2.71 -14.22 13.85
C SER A 54 -3.26 -15.51 14.43
N ASP A 55 -4.42 -15.44 15.07
CA ASP A 55 -5.10 -16.61 15.64
C ASP A 55 -5.60 -17.53 14.53
N TRP A 56 -6.21 -16.98 13.48
CA TRP A 56 -6.64 -17.75 12.31
C TRP A 56 -5.48 -18.41 11.56
N LEU A 57 -4.32 -17.75 11.50
CA LEU A 57 -3.09 -18.31 10.95
C LEU A 57 -2.44 -19.38 11.85
N GLY A 58 -3.03 -19.70 12.99
CA GLY A 58 -2.51 -20.70 13.92
C GLY A 58 -1.29 -20.23 14.72
N THR A 59 -1.18 -18.91 14.92
CA THR A 59 -0.08 -18.26 15.67
C THR A 59 -0.60 -17.34 16.79
N PRO A 60 -1.28 -17.88 17.82
CA PRO A 60 -1.82 -17.06 18.90
C PRO A 60 -0.76 -16.22 19.59
N GLY A 61 -1.06 -14.94 19.82
CA GLY A 61 -0.12 -13.96 20.36
C GLY A 61 0.90 -13.42 19.34
N GLY A 62 0.83 -13.86 18.08
CA GLY A 62 1.66 -13.38 16.97
C GLY A 62 1.27 -12.02 16.39
N GLU A 63 0.20 -11.40 16.90
CA GLU A 63 -0.36 -10.12 16.47
C GLU A 63 0.72 -9.05 16.23
N LYS A 64 1.49 -8.69 17.26
CA LYS A 64 2.40 -7.54 17.20
C LYS A 64 3.52 -7.73 16.17
N PRO A 65 4.26 -8.86 16.16
CA PRO A 65 5.20 -9.13 15.08
C PRO A 65 4.56 -9.06 13.69
N PHE A 66 3.36 -9.59 13.53
CA PHE A 66 2.67 -9.64 12.24
C PHE A 66 2.19 -8.26 11.77
N ARG A 67 1.58 -7.47 12.65
CA ARG A 67 1.20 -6.07 12.39
C ARG A 67 2.39 -5.22 11.99
N LEU A 68 3.48 -5.30 12.76
CA LEU A 68 4.68 -4.52 12.47
C LEU A 68 5.39 -4.98 11.19
N PHE A 69 5.37 -6.28 10.89
CA PHE A 69 5.89 -6.78 9.62
C PHE A 69 5.14 -6.18 8.43
N VAL A 70 3.81 -6.16 8.47
CA VAL A 70 3.00 -5.55 7.39
C VAL A 70 3.31 -4.06 7.26
N GLY A 71 3.33 -3.31 8.36
CA GLY A 71 3.66 -1.87 8.35
C GLY A 71 5.05 -1.57 7.78
N ILE A 72 6.07 -2.38 8.15
CA ILE A 72 7.43 -2.24 7.59
C ILE A 72 7.44 -2.47 6.07
N ILE A 73 6.70 -3.46 5.59
CA ILE A 73 6.62 -3.78 4.16
C ILE A 73 5.85 -2.69 3.38
N GLU A 74 4.82 -2.07 3.98
CA GLU A 74 4.09 -0.94 3.41
C GLU A 74 4.94 0.33 3.32
N ILE A 75 5.74 0.63 4.35
CA ILE A 75 6.72 1.72 4.34
C ILE A 75 7.76 1.47 3.24
N LEU A 76 8.28 0.24 3.13
CA LEU A 76 9.20 -0.13 2.08
C LEU A 76 8.58 0.05 0.68
N ALA A 77 7.34 -0.40 0.47
CA ALA A 77 6.62 -0.21 -0.79
C ALA A 77 6.46 1.28 -1.13
N SER A 78 6.13 2.11 -0.14
CA SER A 78 5.99 3.57 -0.28
C SER A 78 7.31 4.23 -0.70
N LEU A 79 8.43 3.84 -0.11
CA LEU A 79 9.74 4.35 -0.51
C LEU A 79 10.10 3.90 -1.94
N LEU A 80 9.87 2.63 -2.27
CA LEU A 80 10.20 2.07 -3.58
C LEU A 80 9.38 2.69 -4.71
N VAL A 81 8.10 3.00 -4.47
CA VAL A 81 7.21 3.58 -5.50
C VAL A 81 7.57 5.04 -5.82
N LEU A 82 8.18 5.76 -4.88
CA LEU A 82 8.60 7.16 -5.06
C LEU A 82 9.98 7.31 -5.69
N ILE A 83 10.80 6.27 -5.69
CA ILE A 83 12.13 6.28 -6.31
C ILE A 83 12.00 5.81 -7.78
N PRO A 84 12.32 6.65 -8.78
CA PRO A 84 12.06 6.32 -10.20
C PRO A 84 12.71 5.02 -10.69
N ARG A 85 13.85 4.62 -10.10
CA ARG A 85 14.56 3.39 -10.45
C ARG A 85 13.89 2.12 -9.91
N THR A 86 13.07 2.24 -8.86
CA THR A 86 12.43 1.10 -8.17
C THR A 86 10.90 1.16 -8.24
N GLN A 87 10.34 2.15 -8.95
CA GLN A 87 8.91 2.41 -8.97
C GLN A 87 8.06 1.20 -9.37
N ALA A 88 8.51 0.42 -10.36
CA ALA A 88 7.82 -0.81 -10.77
C ALA A 88 7.82 -1.87 -9.65
N LEU A 89 8.91 -2.01 -8.91
CA LEU A 89 9.00 -2.93 -7.77
C LEU A 89 8.11 -2.46 -6.61
N GLY A 90 8.08 -1.17 -6.31
CA GLY A 90 7.17 -0.60 -5.31
C GLY A 90 5.70 -0.82 -5.68
N GLY A 91 5.35 -0.64 -6.95
CA GLY A 91 4.01 -0.94 -7.48
C GLY A 91 3.65 -2.43 -7.35
N LEU A 92 4.56 -3.34 -7.72
CA LEU A 92 4.34 -4.78 -7.58
C LEU A 92 4.16 -5.19 -6.11
N LEU A 93 4.98 -4.65 -5.21
CA LEU A 93 4.87 -4.90 -3.78
C LEU A 93 3.53 -4.39 -3.22
N THR A 94 3.11 -3.19 -3.64
CA THR A 94 1.79 -2.63 -3.29
C THR A 94 0.65 -3.55 -3.73
N VAL A 95 0.70 -4.07 -4.97
CA VAL A 95 -0.30 -5.04 -5.45
C VAL A 95 -0.31 -6.30 -4.58
N GLY A 96 0.84 -6.81 -4.17
CA GLY A 96 0.94 -7.94 -3.25
C GLY A 96 0.30 -7.66 -1.89
N ILE A 97 0.58 -6.49 -1.30
CA ILE A 97 0.01 -6.07 -0.01
C ILE A 97 -1.52 -5.95 -0.11
N MET A 98 -2.02 -5.22 -1.12
CA MET A 98 -3.47 -5.04 -1.32
C MET A 98 -4.17 -6.37 -1.62
N GLY A 99 -3.53 -7.22 -2.44
CA GLY A 99 -4.02 -8.57 -2.70
C GLY A 99 -4.11 -9.41 -1.43
N GLY A 100 -3.10 -9.34 -0.55
CA GLY A 100 -3.11 -9.98 0.76
C GLY A 100 -4.23 -9.46 1.66
N ALA A 101 -4.42 -8.14 1.74
CA ALA A 101 -5.50 -7.53 2.51
C ALA A 101 -6.88 -8.00 2.02
N ILE A 102 -7.13 -7.92 0.71
CA ILE A 102 -8.38 -8.40 0.10
C ILE A 102 -8.59 -9.88 0.40
N PHE A 103 -7.56 -10.71 0.25
CA PHE A 103 -7.62 -12.13 0.55
C PHE A 103 -8.04 -12.37 2.00
N PHE A 104 -7.40 -11.72 2.98
CA PHE A 104 -7.74 -11.92 4.38
C PHE A 104 -9.15 -11.42 4.72
N HIS A 105 -9.60 -10.29 4.16
CA HIS A 105 -10.98 -9.82 4.35
C HIS A 105 -12.03 -10.75 3.74
N THR A 106 -11.70 -11.53 2.70
CA THR A 106 -12.67 -12.36 1.97
C THR A 106 -12.62 -13.85 2.32
N VAL A 107 -11.48 -14.35 2.82
CA VAL A 107 -11.26 -15.79 3.06
C VAL A 107 -11.08 -16.10 4.55
N SER A 108 -10.71 -15.11 5.38
CA SER A 108 -10.56 -15.31 6.82
C SER A 108 -11.80 -14.82 7.61
N PRO A 109 -11.93 -15.18 8.90
CA PRO A 109 -12.97 -14.68 9.79
C PRO A 109 -12.96 -13.15 10.01
N LEU A 110 -11.96 -12.44 9.49
CA LEU A 110 -11.88 -10.99 9.56
C LEU A 110 -13.11 -10.32 8.90
N GLY A 111 -13.57 -10.86 7.77
CA GLY A 111 -14.72 -10.33 7.03
C GLY A 111 -14.53 -8.92 6.48
N VAL A 112 -15.54 -8.38 5.80
CA VAL A 112 -15.50 -7.04 5.19
C VAL A 112 -15.94 -5.91 6.13
N ASP A 113 -16.63 -6.25 7.22
CA ASP A 113 -17.04 -5.33 8.30
C ASP A 113 -16.61 -5.92 9.65
N PRO A 114 -15.29 -5.93 9.94
CA PRO A 114 -14.75 -6.56 11.14
C PRO A 114 -15.24 -5.93 12.45
N TYR A 115 -15.74 -4.70 12.39
CA TYR A 115 -16.20 -3.96 13.58
C TYR A 115 -17.72 -3.89 13.71
N GLY A 116 -18.46 -4.36 12.71
CA GLY A 116 -19.93 -4.29 12.67
C GLY A 116 -20.45 -2.85 12.63
N ASP A 117 -19.70 -1.91 12.04
CA ASP A 117 -20.02 -0.48 12.02
C ASP A 117 -20.36 0.05 10.62
N GLY A 118 -20.58 -0.85 9.66
CA GLY A 118 -20.88 -0.47 8.28
C GLY A 118 -19.63 -0.11 7.47
N GLY A 119 -18.44 -0.57 7.90
CA GLY A 119 -17.18 -0.37 7.17
C GLY A 119 -16.58 1.01 7.39
N VAL A 120 -16.78 1.60 8.57
CA VAL A 120 -16.12 2.85 8.94
C VAL A 120 -14.61 2.58 9.11
N LEU A 121 -13.79 3.56 8.70
CA LEU A 121 -12.34 3.48 8.88
C LEU A 121 -11.98 3.57 10.36
N PHE A 122 -11.09 2.68 10.82
CA PHE A 122 -10.42 2.58 12.15
C PHE A 122 -10.99 3.43 13.30
N LYS A 123 -11.33 2.78 14.42
CA LYS A 123 -11.70 3.43 15.69
C LYS A 123 -10.52 4.03 16.44
#